data_AF-A0A2T9WU84-F1
#
_entry.id   AF-A0A2T9WU84-F1
#
_cell.length_a   1.000
_cell.length_b   1.000
_cell.length_c   1.000
_cell.angle_alpha   90.00
_cell.angle_beta   90.00
_cell.angle_gamma   90.00
#
_symmetry.space_group_name_H-M   'P 1'
#
loop_
_entity.id
_entity.type
_entity.pdbx_description
1 polymer ?
#
loop_
_entity_poly.entity_id
_entity_poly.type
_entity_poly.pdbx_seq_one_letter_code
_entity_poly.pdbx_strand_id
1 'polypeptide(L)'
;MIYSFYFYTYIFLIAATILLLIGIEIALALSFFINNDLYKKYENLFLSIWEITGTSIVFFVVQYEALLPSLLIPVAYSFYPLIFIILFLFIFRNIGIGFFEGKSINKEYSKRDILIYLFGTLIMAILLVSILSAAITGYGIKIVNGNIVWGPFIIFNYFTLLLLLSTILFVLGILGYIFNVKKFKIYGLIGYLLVLLDIYLYENIISYIFIFPLIVLLILTFVNLKDIVQRILFIISHYLNAMILATLLFPYIFGTININSLLSQSLPLLSAEFIVSIIITIVVIGIYYFEIKTILG
;
A
#
# COMPACT_ATOMS: atom_id res chain seq x y z
N MET A 1 -14.42 -8.69 21.14
CA MET A 1 -12.96 -8.83 21.08
C MET A 1 -12.50 -9.69 19.91
N ILE A 2 -13.10 -10.88 19.67
CA ILE A 2 -12.73 -11.75 18.53
C ILE A 2 -13.18 -11.18 17.16
N TYR A 3 -14.39 -10.62 17.06
CA TYR A 3 -14.92 -10.10 15.78
C TYR A 3 -14.18 -8.86 15.25
N SER A 4 -13.71 -7.98 16.13
CA SER A 4 -12.96 -6.79 15.75
C SER A 4 -11.64 -7.18 15.07
N PHE A 5 -10.88 -8.12 15.63
CA PHE A 5 -9.60 -8.54 15.06
C PHE A 5 -9.73 -9.08 13.62
N TYR A 6 -10.70 -9.97 13.38
CA TYR A 6 -10.98 -10.48 12.04
C TYR A 6 -11.35 -9.35 11.09
N PHE A 7 -12.33 -8.54 11.47
CA PHE A 7 -12.81 -7.39 10.70
C PHE A 7 -11.70 -6.46 10.20
N TYR A 8 -10.77 -6.10 11.06
CA TYR A 8 -9.68 -5.19 10.70
C TYR A 8 -8.60 -5.85 9.87
N THR A 9 -8.33 -7.13 10.10
CA THR A 9 -7.48 -7.94 9.21
C THR A 9 -7.93 -7.77 7.75
N TYR A 10 -9.23 -7.55 7.47
CA TYR A 10 -9.75 -7.43 6.11
C TYR A 10 -9.61 -6.04 5.46
N ILE A 11 -9.91 -4.95 6.18
CA ILE A 11 -9.63 -3.58 5.71
C ILE A 11 -8.14 -3.45 5.38
N PHE A 12 -7.30 -4.06 6.22
CA PHE A 12 -5.86 -4.09 6.00
C PHE A 12 -5.43 -5.00 4.85
N LEU A 13 -6.21 -6.03 4.46
CA LEU A 13 -5.90 -6.87 3.28
C LEU A 13 -6.03 -6.03 2.01
N ILE A 14 -7.13 -5.29 1.88
CA ILE A 14 -7.35 -4.45 0.70
C ILE A 14 -6.37 -3.27 0.71
N ALA A 15 -6.12 -2.65 1.86
CA ALA A 15 -5.09 -1.61 1.97
C ALA A 15 -3.69 -2.15 1.59
N ALA A 16 -3.33 -3.36 2.06
CA ALA A 16 -2.08 -4.02 1.68
C ALA A 16 -1.99 -4.25 0.17
N THR A 17 -3.11 -4.66 -0.43
CA THR A 17 -3.24 -4.87 -1.88
C THR A 17 -2.98 -3.56 -2.64
N ILE A 18 -3.64 -2.48 -2.24
CA ILE A 18 -3.46 -1.15 -2.85
C ILE A 18 -2.00 -0.70 -2.74
N LEU A 19 -1.39 -0.82 -1.55
CA LEU A 19 0.01 -0.44 -1.33
C LEU A 19 0.98 -1.30 -2.16
N LEU A 20 0.70 -2.60 -2.31
CA LEU A 20 1.50 -3.49 -3.15
C LEU A 20 1.41 -3.05 -4.62
N LEU A 21 0.20 -2.84 -5.14
CA LEU A 21 -0.01 -2.48 -6.54
C LEU A 21 0.61 -1.12 -6.86
N ILE A 22 0.39 -0.10 -6.02
CA ILE A 22 1.06 1.21 -6.14
C ILE A 22 2.58 1.02 -6.11
N GLY A 23 3.10 0.20 -5.20
CA GLY A 23 4.54 -0.09 -5.14
C GLY A 23 5.07 -0.74 -6.41
N ILE A 24 4.31 -1.66 -7.02
CA ILE A 24 4.67 -2.29 -8.28
C ILE A 24 4.65 -1.30 -9.44
N GLU A 25 3.66 -0.41 -9.51
CA GLU A 25 3.62 0.65 -10.53
C GLU A 25 4.80 1.61 -10.43
N ILE A 26 5.14 2.05 -9.22
CA ILE A 26 6.30 2.91 -8.99
C ILE A 26 7.58 2.16 -9.39
N ALA A 27 7.72 0.89 -9.01
CA ALA A 27 8.86 0.07 -9.39
C ALA A 27 8.96 -0.10 -10.92
N LEU A 28 7.84 -0.36 -11.60
CA LEU A 28 7.79 -0.44 -13.08
C LEU A 28 8.20 0.89 -13.71
N ALA A 29 7.63 2.01 -13.27
CA ALA A 29 7.99 3.33 -13.78
C ALA A 29 9.47 3.68 -13.51
N LEU A 30 10.02 3.30 -12.36
CA LEU A 30 11.45 3.45 -12.05
C LEU A 30 12.32 2.56 -12.96
N SER A 31 11.84 1.37 -13.30
CA SER A 31 12.59 0.46 -14.17
C SER A 31 12.89 1.06 -15.54
N PHE A 32 12.01 1.93 -16.05
CA PHE A 32 12.25 2.67 -17.30
C PHE A 32 13.56 3.48 -17.26
N PHE A 33 13.89 4.08 -16.11
CA PHE A 33 15.11 4.88 -15.94
C PHE A 33 16.33 4.04 -15.56
N ILE A 34 16.13 2.89 -14.93
CA ILE A 34 17.22 2.03 -14.44
C ILE A 34 17.67 1.02 -15.51
N ASN A 35 16.70 0.38 -16.18
CA ASN A 35 16.90 -0.63 -17.20
C ASN A 35 15.68 -0.68 -18.13
N ASN A 36 15.77 0.03 -19.27
CA ASN A 36 14.67 0.14 -20.23
C ASN A 36 14.24 -1.22 -20.83
N ASP A 37 15.15 -2.20 -20.93
CA ASP A 37 14.79 -3.53 -21.42
C ASP A 37 13.87 -4.26 -20.43
N LEU A 38 14.07 -4.02 -19.13
CA LEU A 38 13.17 -4.53 -18.10
C LEU A 38 11.80 -3.86 -18.18
N TYR A 39 11.76 -2.55 -18.40
CA TYR A 39 10.51 -1.83 -18.61
C TYR A 39 9.75 -2.40 -19.80
N LYS A 40 10.38 -2.50 -20.98
CA LYS A 40 9.74 -3.05 -22.19
C LYS A 40 9.22 -4.48 -22.00
N LYS A 41 9.92 -5.30 -21.21
CA LYS A 41 9.48 -6.66 -20.90
C LYS A 41 8.17 -6.69 -20.09
N TYR A 42 7.96 -5.69 -19.23
CA TYR A 42 6.85 -5.65 -18.28
C TYR A 42 5.88 -4.48 -18.53
N GLU A 43 5.99 -3.76 -19.65
CA GLU A 43 5.17 -2.58 -19.92
C GLU A 43 3.68 -2.91 -19.98
N ASN A 44 3.32 -4.10 -20.45
CA ASN A 44 1.93 -4.55 -20.48
C ASN A 44 1.33 -4.74 -19.08
N LEU A 45 2.14 -5.06 -18.04
CA LEU A 45 1.66 -5.10 -16.66
C LEU A 45 1.20 -3.73 -16.17
N PHE A 46 1.78 -2.66 -16.72
CA PHE A 46 1.55 -1.33 -16.20
C PHE A 46 0.08 -0.91 -16.32
N LEU A 47 -0.54 -1.18 -17.48
CA LEU A 47 -1.97 -0.90 -17.71
C LEU A 47 -2.86 -1.77 -16.81
N SER A 48 -2.65 -3.10 -16.81
CA SER A 48 -3.46 -4.01 -16.00
C SER A 48 -3.36 -3.67 -14.51
N ILE A 49 -2.15 -3.44 -13.99
CA ILE A 49 -1.97 -3.08 -12.58
C ILE A 49 -2.63 -1.74 -12.27
N TRP A 50 -2.53 -0.75 -13.16
CA TRP A 50 -3.18 0.53 -12.96
C TRP A 50 -4.71 0.41 -12.79
N GLU A 51 -5.37 -0.35 -13.67
CA GLU A 51 -6.83 -0.58 -13.62
C GLU A 51 -7.24 -1.27 -12.31
N ILE A 52 -6.48 -2.29 -11.91
CA ILE A 52 -6.73 -3.05 -10.68
C ILE A 52 -6.52 -2.15 -9.46
N THR A 53 -5.48 -1.30 -9.44
CA THR A 53 -5.24 -0.34 -8.36
C THR A 53 -6.41 0.62 -8.21
N GLY A 54 -6.86 1.23 -9.31
CA GLY A 54 -7.98 2.16 -9.28
C GLY A 54 -9.26 1.52 -8.76
N THR A 55 -9.56 0.32 -9.25
CA THR A 55 -10.71 -0.47 -8.82
C THR A 55 -10.61 -0.85 -7.34
N SER A 56 -9.44 -1.28 -6.88
CA SER A 56 -9.19 -1.64 -5.48
C SER A 56 -9.38 -0.46 -4.52
N ILE A 57 -8.95 0.75 -4.93
CA ILE A 57 -9.17 1.98 -4.14
C ILE A 57 -10.67 2.28 -4.01
N VAL A 58 -11.44 2.17 -5.09
CA VAL A 58 -12.90 2.39 -5.05
C VAL A 58 -13.56 1.38 -4.10
N PHE A 59 -13.23 0.09 -4.22
CA PHE A 59 -13.74 -0.93 -3.32
C PHE A 59 -13.37 -0.64 -1.86
N PHE A 60 -12.13 -0.24 -1.59
CA PHE A 60 -11.69 0.11 -0.24
C PHE A 60 -12.54 1.24 0.35
N VAL A 61 -12.80 2.31 -0.41
CA VAL A 61 -13.59 3.45 0.08
C VAL A 61 -15.03 3.04 0.37
N VAL A 62 -15.67 2.30 -0.54
CA VAL A 62 -17.06 1.83 -0.37
C VAL A 62 -17.19 0.92 0.85
N GLN A 63 -16.26 -0.01 1.03
CA GLN A 63 -16.25 -0.86 2.22
C GLN A 63 -16.00 -0.05 3.48
N TYR A 64 -15.01 0.85 3.46
CA TYR A 64 -14.71 1.70 4.61
C TYR A 64 -15.95 2.49 5.08
N GLU A 65 -16.74 3.01 4.14
CA GLU A 65 -18.01 3.69 4.42
C GLU A 65 -19.04 2.78 5.06
N ALA A 66 -19.25 1.57 4.52
CA ALA A 66 -20.18 0.59 5.09
C ALA A 66 -19.77 0.15 6.50
N LEU A 67 -18.46 0.15 6.77
CA LEU A 67 -17.86 -0.45 7.95
C LEU A 67 -17.67 0.51 9.12
N LEU A 68 -17.27 1.73 8.82
CA LEU A 68 -16.98 2.78 9.80
C LEU A 68 -17.76 4.07 9.45
N PRO A 69 -19.10 4.02 9.35
CA PRO A 69 -19.91 5.17 8.93
C PRO A 69 -19.74 6.38 9.88
N SER A 70 -19.52 6.10 11.16
CA SER A 70 -19.27 7.10 12.21
C SER A 70 -17.90 7.80 12.08
N LEU A 71 -16.94 7.15 11.41
CA LEU A 71 -15.59 7.66 11.18
C LEU A 71 -15.49 8.39 9.84
N LEU A 72 -16.36 8.05 8.89
CA LEU A 72 -16.45 8.67 7.58
C LEU A 72 -16.61 10.18 7.69
N ILE A 73 -17.58 10.67 8.47
CA ILE A 73 -17.86 12.11 8.58
C ILE A 73 -16.66 12.86 9.18
N PRO A 74 -16.10 12.48 10.35
CA PRO A 74 -14.91 13.12 10.89
C PRO A 74 -13.73 13.08 9.93
N VAL A 75 -13.44 11.94 9.27
CA VAL A 75 -12.30 11.84 8.34
C VAL A 75 -12.54 12.66 7.09
N ALA A 76 -13.72 12.62 6.49
CA ALA A 76 -14.05 13.38 5.29
C ALA A 76 -13.95 14.89 5.56
N TYR A 77 -14.54 15.39 6.64
CA TYR A 77 -14.45 16.82 7.00
C TYR A 77 -13.05 17.26 7.37
N SER A 78 -12.28 16.39 8.02
CA SER A 78 -10.97 16.76 8.51
C SER A 78 -9.92 16.67 7.41
N PHE A 79 -9.95 15.60 6.61
CA PHE A 79 -8.98 15.31 5.56
C PHE A 79 -9.42 15.77 4.17
N TYR A 80 -10.54 16.50 4.01
CA TYR A 80 -11.02 16.93 2.68
C TYR A 80 -9.93 17.57 1.79
N PRO A 81 -8.99 18.41 2.29
CA PRO A 81 -7.97 19.01 1.44
C PRO A 81 -6.98 17.95 0.92
N LEU A 82 -6.58 17.02 1.78
CA LEU A 82 -5.68 15.92 1.44
C LEU A 82 -6.36 14.93 0.49
N ILE A 83 -7.63 14.57 0.75
CA ILE A 83 -8.42 13.72 -0.13
C ILE A 83 -8.55 14.38 -1.51
N PHE A 84 -8.83 15.69 -1.57
CA PHE A 84 -8.91 16.42 -2.83
C PHE A 84 -7.58 16.43 -3.60
N ILE A 85 -6.44 16.61 -2.90
CA ILE A 85 -5.11 16.51 -3.51
C ILE A 85 -4.87 15.09 -4.04
N ILE A 86 -5.19 14.05 -3.27
CA ILE A 86 -5.05 12.65 -3.69
C ILE A 86 -5.91 12.38 -4.92
N LEU A 87 -7.17 12.82 -4.94
CA LEU A 87 -8.07 12.68 -6.08
C LEU A 87 -7.54 13.42 -7.31
N PHE A 88 -7.01 14.63 -7.14
CA PHE A 88 -6.39 15.38 -8.22
C PHE A 88 -5.16 14.64 -8.78
N LEU A 89 -4.29 14.12 -7.92
CA LEU A 89 -3.13 13.31 -8.33
C LEU A 89 -3.55 12.01 -9.01
N PHE A 90 -4.65 11.39 -8.55
CA PHE A 90 -5.21 10.19 -9.16
C PHE A 90 -5.74 10.48 -10.57
N ILE A 91 -6.49 11.58 -10.75
CA ILE A 91 -6.92 12.04 -12.09
C ILE A 91 -5.70 12.36 -12.96
N PHE A 92 -4.70 13.05 -12.41
CA PHE A 92 -3.47 13.41 -13.14
C PHE A 92 -2.67 12.19 -13.59
N ARG A 93 -2.55 11.18 -12.72
CA ARG A 93 -1.99 9.84 -13.01
C ARG A 93 -2.76 9.17 -14.15
N ASN A 94 -4.09 9.20 -14.11
CA ASN A 94 -4.95 8.58 -15.13
C ASN A 94 -4.87 9.30 -16.47
N ILE A 95 -4.77 10.63 -16.49
CA ILE A 95 -4.55 11.41 -17.71
C ILE A 95 -3.22 11.01 -18.36
N GLY A 96 -2.16 10.84 -17.56
CA GLY A 96 -0.88 10.31 -18.04
C GLY A 96 -1.05 8.98 -18.79
N ILE A 97 -1.93 8.09 -18.29
CA ILE A 97 -2.26 6.82 -18.94
C ILE A 97 -3.17 6.94 -20.15
N GLY A 98 -4.19 7.79 -20.14
CA GLY A 98 -4.99 8.04 -21.34
C GLY A 98 -4.14 8.56 -22.51
N PHE A 99 -3.09 9.34 -22.21
CA PHE A 99 -2.07 9.70 -23.19
C PHE A 99 -1.17 8.51 -23.59
N PHE A 100 -0.92 7.54 -22.69
CA PHE A 100 -0.19 6.30 -22.97
C PHE A 100 -0.96 5.36 -23.90
N GLU A 101 -2.27 5.20 -23.72
CA GLU A 101 -3.12 4.38 -24.59
C GLU A 101 -3.22 4.96 -26.00
N GLY A 102 -3.41 6.29 -26.12
CA GLY A 102 -3.44 6.97 -27.42
C GLY A 102 -2.11 6.93 -28.18
N LYS A 103 -0.97 6.86 -27.47
CA LYS A 103 0.38 6.69 -28.06
C LYS A 103 0.77 5.22 -28.28
N SER A 104 0.02 4.24 -27.77
CA SER A 104 0.34 2.81 -27.94
C SER A 104 0.31 2.36 -29.40
N ILE A 105 -0.37 3.14 -30.26
CA ILE A 105 -0.35 2.98 -31.73
C ILE A 105 1.06 3.21 -32.31
N ASN A 106 1.92 4.03 -31.66
CA ASN A 106 3.28 4.37 -32.11
C ASN A 106 4.41 3.95 -31.14
N LYS A 107 4.12 3.28 -30.01
CA LYS A 107 5.05 2.61 -29.06
C LYS A 107 6.22 3.43 -28.47
N GLU A 108 6.32 4.73 -28.68
CA GLU A 108 7.38 5.55 -28.07
C GLU A 108 6.87 6.35 -26.87
N TYR A 109 7.05 5.79 -25.68
CA TYR A 109 6.87 6.52 -24.43
C TYR A 109 7.97 7.57 -24.26
N SER A 110 7.59 8.84 -24.10
CA SER A 110 8.59 9.87 -23.81
C SER A 110 9.02 9.78 -22.34
N LYS A 111 10.30 10.06 -22.08
CA LYS A 111 10.84 10.15 -20.71
C LYS A 111 10.03 11.10 -19.83
N ARG A 112 9.51 12.17 -20.43
CA ARG A 112 8.69 13.17 -19.74
C ARG A 112 7.38 12.57 -19.24
N ASP A 113 6.71 11.76 -20.05
CA ASP A 113 5.39 11.22 -19.72
C ASP A 113 5.50 10.24 -18.54
N ILE A 114 6.50 9.35 -18.55
CA ILE A 114 6.74 8.40 -17.45
C ILE A 114 7.18 9.14 -16.17
N LEU A 115 7.94 10.23 -16.30
CA LEU A 115 8.34 11.04 -15.15
C LEU A 115 7.14 11.75 -14.49
N ILE A 116 6.21 12.27 -15.29
CA ILE A 116 4.97 12.88 -14.81
C ILE A 116 4.14 11.85 -14.05
N TYR A 117 3.98 10.65 -14.63
CA TYR A 117 3.29 9.54 -13.98
C TYR A 117 3.93 9.16 -12.65
N LEU A 118 5.24 8.91 -12.67
CA LEU A 118 6.02 8.51 -11.49
C LEU A 118 5.88 9.54 -10.37
N PHE A 119 5.95 10.83 -10.71
CA PHE A 119 5.81 11.92 -9.74
C PHE A 119 4.41 11.94 -9.10
N GLY A 120 3.35 11.83 -9.92
CA GLY A 120 1.98 11.76 -9.42
C GLY A 120 1.76 10.57 -8.47
N THR A 121 2.23 9.40 -8.87
CA THR A 121 2.10 8.16 -8.08
C THR A 121 2.95 8.19 -6.80
N LEU A 122 4.16 8.76 -6.85
CA LEU A 122 5.02 8.93 -5.67
C LEU A 122 4.41 9.89 -4.65
N ILE A 123 3.91 11.05 -5.07
CA ILE A 123 3.28 12.00 -4.13
C ILE A 123 2.03 11.35 -3.52
N MET A 124 1.22 10.68 -4.32
CA MET A 124 0.06 9.96 -3.81
C MET A 124 0.46 8.92 -2.75
N ALA A 125 1.51 8.12 -3.02
CA ALA A 125 2.04 7.16 -2.04
C ALA A 125 2.54 7.83 -0.76
N ILE A 126 3.26 8.96 -0.86
CA ILE A 126 3.73 9.73 0.30
C ILE A 126 2.55 10.18 1.16
N LEU A 127 1.49 10.71 0.54
CA LEU A 127 0.31 11.17 1.28
C LEU A 127 -0.42 9.99 1.95
N LEU A 128 -0.59 8.87 1.25
CA LEU A 128 -1.21 7.66 1.80
C LEU A 128 -0.42 7.10 2.99
N VAL A 129 0.90 6.99 2.87
CA VAL A 129 1.78 6.53 3.97
C VAL A 129 1.73 7.51 5.15
N SER A 130 1.66 8.82 4.89
CA SER A 130 1.57 9.83 5.94
C SER A 130 0.24 9.74 6.70
N ILE A 131 -0.88 9.51 5.99
CA ILE A 131 -2.19 9.26 6.61
C ILE A 131 -2.16 7.98 7.43
N LEU A 132 -1.58 6.89 6.91
CA LEU A 132 -1.44 5.62 7.61
C LEU A 132 -0.58 5.77 8.88
N SER A 133 0.56 6.47 8.78
CA SER A 133 1.43 6.79 9.92
C SER A 133 0.66 7.55 11.01
N ALA A 134 -0.07 8.59 10.63
CA ALA A 134 -0.89 9.35 11.56
C ALA A 134 -2.03 8.51 12.14
N ALA A 135 -2.60 7.57 11.37
CA ALA A 135 -3.61 6.63 11.84
C ALA A 135 -3.06 5.66 12.89
N ILE A 136 -1.82 5.20 12.75
CA ILE A 136 -1.14 4.31 13.71
C ILE A 136 -0.73 5.09 14.97
N THR A 137 -0.05 6.23 14.81
CA THR A 137 0.63 6.91 15.92
C THR A 137 -0.17 8.04 16.56
N GLY A 138 -1.15 8.60 15.84
CA GLY A 138 -1.78 9.87 16.21
C GLY A 138 -0.89 11.11 16.04
N TYR A 139 0.34 10.98 15.55
CA TYR A 139 1.23 12.12 15.37
C TYR A 139 0.69 13.12 14.35
N GLY A 140 0.81 14.41 14.69
CA GLY A 140 0.30 15.49 13.86
C GLY A 140 -1.22 15.64 13.88
N ILE A 141 -1.93 14.86 14.70
CA ILE A 141 -3.39 14.92 14.87
C ILE A 141 -3.75 15.43 16.26
N LYS A 142 -4.78 16.29 16.31
CA LYS A 142 -5.45 16.73 17.54
C LYS A 142 -6.94 16.56 17.37
N ILE A 143 -7.62 16.03 18.39
CA ILE A 143 -9.09 15.94 18.39
C ILE A 143 -9.63 17.12 19.19
N VAL A 144 -10.40 17.99 18.54
CA VAL A 144 -11.01 19.17 19.14
C VAL A 144 -12.51 19.10 18.92
N ASN A 145 -13.29 18.95 20.00
CA ASN A 145 -14.76 18.84 19.96
C ASN A 145 -15.28 17.76 18.98
N GLY A 146 -14.57 16.63 18.88
CA GLY A 146 -14.92 15.53 17.97
C GLY A 146 -14.42 15.68 16.53
N ASN A 147 -13.81 16.82 16.17
CA ASN A 147 -13.20 17.03 14.86
C ASN A 147 -11.70 16.69 14.88
N ILE A 148 -11.20 16.10 13.80
CA ILE A 148 -9.79 15.79 13.64
C ILE A 148 -9.11 17.02 13.03
N VAL A 149 -8.16 17.61 13.75
CA VAL A 149 -7.35 18.72 13.27
C VAL A 149 -5.95 18.19 13.01
N TRP A 150 -5.42 18.48 11.82
CA TRP A 150 -4.07 18.07 11.46
C TRP A 150 -3.22 19.23 10.95
N GLY A 151 -1.91 19.04 11.04
CA GLY A 151 -0.93 19.99 10.52
C GLY A 151 0.18 19.29 9.74
N PRO A 152 1.21 20.06 9.32
CA PRO A 152 2.35 19.53 8.54
C PRO A 152 3.08 18.38 9.23
N PHE A 153 2.98 18.28 10.56
CA PHE A 153 3.55 17.20 11.36
C PHE A 153 2.99 15.80 11.06
N ILE A 154 1.88 15.68 10.31
CA ILE A 154 1.48 14.37 9.75
C ILE A 154 2.58 13.80 8.84
N ILE A 155 3.29 14.66 8.11
CA ILE A 155 4.38 14.28 7.21
C ILE A 155 5.74 14.40 7.91
N PHE A 156 5.98 15.51 8.61
CA PHE A 156 7.29 15.86 9.15
C PHE A 156 7.47 15.43 10.62
N ASN A 157 7.22 14.17 10.93
CA ASN A 157 7.58 13.56 12.21
C ASN A 157 8.53 12.37 11.99
N TYR A 158 9.28 11.99 13.02
CA TYR A 158 10.33 10.96 12.87
C TYR A 158 9.78 9.63 12.36
N PHE A 159 8.59 9.23 12.84
CA PHE A 159 7.96 7.97 12.48
C PHE A 159 7.50 8.00 11.01
N THR A 160 6.76 9.04 10.60
CA THR A 160 6.37 9.16 9.19
C THR A 160 7.59 9.21 8.26
N LEU A 161 8.66 9.93 8.63
CA LEU A 161 9.85 10.03 7.79
C LEU A 161 10.60 8.68 7.66
N LEU A 162 10.71 7.91 8.75
CA LEU A 162 11.28 6.57 8.72
C LEU A 162 10.41 5.59 7.92
N LEU A 163 9.08 5.63 8.11
CA LEU A 163 8.15 4.83 7.35
C LEU A 163 8.17 5.17 5.85
N LEU A 164 8.29 6.45 5.48
CA LEU A 164 8.45 6.89 4.09
C LEU A 164 9.75 6.37 3.48
N LEU A 165 10.88 6.50 4.20
CA LEU A 165 12.16 5.96 3.75
C LEU A 165 12.09 4.44 3.58
N SER A 166 11.51 3.74 4.55
CA SER A 166 11.24 2.31 4.46
C SER A 166 10.41 1.96 3.22
N THR A 167 9.34 2.69 2.96
CA THR A 167 8.47 2.47 1.80
C THR A 167 9.24 2.63 0.49
N ILE A 168 10.09 3.66 0.38
CA ILE A 168 10.96 3.86 -0.80
C ILE A 168 11.90 2.67 -0.99
N LEU A 169 12.53 2.20 0.09
CA LEU A 169 13.42 1.03 0.04
C LEU A 169 12.65 -0.26 -0.31
N PHE A 170 11.42 -0.40 0.13
CA PHE A 170 10.56 -1.52 -0.21
C PHE A 170 10.15 -1.52 -1.69
N VAL A 171 9.86 -0.35 -2.27
CA VAL A 171 9.65 -0.17 -3.72
C VAL A 171 10.89 -0.57 -4.52
N LEU A 172 12.09 -0.22 -4.05
CA LEU A 172 13.32 -0.74 -4.66
C LEU A 172 13.41 -2.26 -4.48
N GLY A 173 13.05 -2.80 -3.32
CA GLY A 173 12.92 -4.23 -3.07
C GLY A 173 12.01 -4.95 -4.06
N ILE A 174 10.91 -4.33 -4.50
CA ILE A 174 10.00 -4.86 -5.53
C ILE A 174 10.74 -5.10 -6.86
N LEU A 175 11.65 -4.21 -7.27
CA LEU A 175 12.53 -4.46 -8.43
C LEU A 175 13.35 -5.75 -8.24
N GLY A 176 13.81 -6.03 -7.03
CA GLY A 176 14.57 -7.23 -6.70
C GLY A 176 13.72 -8.49 -6.67
N TYR A 177 12.59 -8.46 -5.96
CA TYR A 177 11.78 -9.66 -5.67
C TYR A 177 10.78 -9.98 -6.77
N ILE A 178 10.11 -8.97 -7.32
CA ILE A 178 9.11 -9.15 -8.36
C ILE A 178 9.77 -9.12 -9.72
N PHE A 179 10.66 -8.16 -10.01
CA PHE A 179 11.27 -8.04 -11.34
C PHE A 179 12.63 -8.73 -11.49
N ASN A 180 13.04 -9.51 -10.47
CA ASN A 180 14.27 -10.32 -10.46
C ASN A 180 15.59 -9.54 -10.66
N VAL A 181 15.62 -8.26 -10.27
CA VAL A 181 16.84 -7.45 -10.33
C VAL A 181 17.66 -7.64 -9.04
N LYS A 182 18.48 -8.70 -9.00
CA LYS A 182 19.20 -9.18 -7.80
C LYS A 182 19.78 -8.09 -6.88
N LYS A 183 20.44 -7.07 -7.45
CA LYS A 183 21.06 -5.97 -6.68
C LYS A 183 20.08 -5.18 -5.80
N PHE A 184 18.79 -5.19 -6.11
CA PHE A 184 17.80 -4.44 -5.35
C PHE A 184 17.11 -5.23 -4.23
N LYS A 185 17.28 -6.55 -4.15
CA LYS A 185 16.67 -7.38 -3.09
C LYS A 185 17.01 -6.87 -1.69
N ILE A 186 18.27 -6.48 -1.49
CA ILE A 186 18.77 -6.00 -0.20
C ILE A 186 18.01 -4.77 0.31
N TYR A 187 17.52 -3.89 -0.56
CA TYR A 187 16.78 -2.71 -0.13
C TYR A 187 15.43 -3.07 0.49
N GLY A 188 14.76 -4.13 0.03
CA GLY A 188 13.53 -4.58 0.67
C GLY A 188 13.76 -5.10 2.09
N LEU A 189 14.90 -5.77 2.34
CA LEU A 189 15.30 -6.18 3.70
C LEU A 189 15.63 -4.97 4.57
N ILE A 190 16.42 -4.02 4.07
CA ILE A 190 16.77 -2.80 4.81
C ILE A 190 15.52 -1.98 5.13
N GLY A 191 14.60 -1.82 4.17
CA GLY A 191 13.33 -1.15 4.39
C GLY A 191 12.54 -1.81 5.53
N TYR A 192 12.41 -3.13 5.51
CA TYR A 192 11.75 -3.85 6.60
C TYR A 192 12.44 -3.66 7.96
N LEU A 193 13.77 -3.70 8.02
CA LEU A 193 14.52 -3.41 9.25
C LEU A 193 14.28 -1.98 9.76
N LEU A 194 14.12 -1.00 8.86
CA LEU A 194 13.72 0.36 9.26
C LEU A 194 12.30 0.40 9.84
N VAL A 195 11.36 -0.40 9.33
CA VAL A 195 10.02 -0.53 9.97
C VAL A 195 10.16 -1.07 11.38
N LEU A 196 10.98 -2.11 11.59
CA LEU A 196 11.19 -2.67 12.93
C LEU A 196 11.83 -1.66 13.88
N LEU A 197 12.79 -0.88 13.39
CA LEU A 197 13.39 0.22 14.15
C LEU A 197 12.33 1.25 14.52
N ASP A 198 11.47 1.64 13.57
CA ASP A 198 10.43 2.63 13.79
C ASP A 198 9.40 2.18 14.84
N ILE A 199 8.99 0.91 14.76
CA ILE A 199 8.13 0.27 15.76
C ILE A 199 8.81 0.24 17.12
N TYR A 200 10.10 -0.12 17.19
CA TYR A 200 10.84 -0.11 18.44
C TYR A 200 10.92 1.29 19.05
N LEU A 201 11.14 2.33 18.24
CA LEU A 201 11.17 3.71 18.71
C LEU A 201 9.79 4.21 19.18
N TYR A 202 8.70 3.62 18.68
CA TYR A 202 7.34 3.98 19.06
C TYR A 202 6.82 3.20 20.29
N GLU A 203 6.94 1.87 20.29
CA GLU A 203 6.40 0.99 21.35
C GLU A 203 7.44 0.56 22.39
N ASN A 204 8.73 0.85 22.19
CA ASN A 204 9.87 0.32 22.96
C ASN A 204 10.01 -1.21 22.98
N ILE A 205 9.14 -1.94 22.25
CA ILE A 205 9.11 -3.40 22.17
C ILE A 205 8.79 -3.80 20.73
N ILE A 206 9.49 -4.81 20.20
CA ILE A 206 9.13 -5.47 18.94
C ILE A 206 8.44 -6.79 19.27
N SER A 207 7.18 -6.93 18.86
CA SER A 207 6.45 -8.20 19.00
C SER A 207 7.13 -9.32 18.20
N TYR A 208 7.17 -10.53 18.77
CA TYR A 208 7.75 -11.72 18.12
C TYR A 208 7.07 -12.04 16.78
N ILE A 209 5.85 -11.56 16.56
CA ILE A 209 5.10 -11.75 15.31
C ILE A 209 5.85 -11.13 14.12
N PHE A 210 6.61 -10.05 14.34
CA PHE A 210 7.43 -9.41 13.30
C PHE A 210 8.68 -10.21 12.89
N ILE A 211 9.04 -11.27 13.63
CA ILE A 211 10.19 -12.13 13.29
C ILE A 211 9.88 -13.00 12.07
N PHE A 212 8.63 -13.44 11.90
CA PHE A 212 8.29 -14.34 10.80
C PHE A 212 8.50 -13.69 9.42
N PRO A 213 7.97 -12.48 9.12
CA PRO A 213 8.26 -11.83 7.84
C PRO A 213 9.74 -11.48 7.66
N LEU A 214 10.47 -11.20 8.75
CA LEU A 214 11.92 -10.97 8.71
C LEU A 214 12.64 -12.20 8.14
N ILE A 215 12.32 -13.39 8.66
CA ILE A 215 12.91 -14.65 8.20
C ILE A 215 12.59 -14.88 6.72
N VAL A 216 11.34 -14.65 6.31
CA VAL A 216 10.94 -14.79 4.89
C VAL A 216 11.73 -13.82 4.00
N LEU A 217 11.90 -12.56 4.41
CA LEU A 217 12.70 -11.59 3.65
C LEU A 217 14.19 -11.94 3.62
N LEU A 218 14.75 -12.48 4.70
CA LEU A 218 16.13 -13.00 4.71
C LEU A 218 16.30 -14.13 3.69
N ILE A 219 15.37 -15.10 3.67
CA ILE A 219 15.37 -16.18 2.68
C ILE A 219 15.27 -15.60 1.26
N LEU A 220 14.32 -14.70 1.01
CA LEU A 220 14.15 -14.06 -0.30
C LEU A 220 15.39 -13.29 -0.78
N THR A 221 16.11 -12.67 0.15
CA THR A 221 17.31 -11.86 -0.13
C THR A 221 18.50 -12.74 -0.47
N PHE A 222 18.78 -13.75 0.36
CA PHE A 222 20.05 -14.48 0.33
C PHE A 222 19.96 -15.85 -0.36
N VAL A 223 18.76 -16.42 -0.50
CA VAL A 223 18.56 -17.71 -1.19
C VAL A 223 18.13 -17.48 -2.64
N ASN A 224 18.79 -18.16 -3.57
CA ASN A 224 18.38 -18.18 -4.98
C ASN A 224 17.20 -19.14 -5.17
N LEU A 225 16.00 -18.61 -4.99
CA LEU A 225 14.74 -19.31 -5.26
C LEU A 225 14.38 -19.25 -6.75
N LYS A 226 13.51 -20.16 -7.19
CA LYS A 226 12.86 -20.06 -8.50
C LYS A 226 12.03 -18.78 -8.58
N ASP A 227 12.04 -18.10 -9.72
CA ASP A 227 11.39 -16.79 -9.92
C ASP A 227 9.94 -16.74 -9.45
N ILE A 228 9.12 -17.75 -9.77
CA ILE A 228 7.72 -17.81 -9.35
C ILE A 228 7.57 -17.94 -7.83
N VAL A 229 8.41 -18.76 -7.19
CA VAL A 229 8.39 -18.99 -5.74
C VAL A 229 8.78 -17.72 -4.99
N GLN A 230 9.80 -17.02 -5.47
CA GLN A 230 10.24 -15.74 -4.93
C GLN A 230 9.11 -14.69 -4.97
N ARG A 231 8.44 -14.55 -6.12
CA ARG A 231 7.33 -13.60 -6.27
C ARG A 231 6.19 -13.90 -5.31
N ILE A 232 5.75 -15.15 -5.23
CA ILE A 232 4.66 -15.58 -4.34
C ILE A 232 5.04 -15.35 -2.87
N LEU A 233 6.23 -15.79 -2.45
CA LEU A 233 6.68 -15.60 -1.06
C LEU A 233 6.82 -14.13 -0.69
N PHE A 234 7.27 -13.28 -1.61
CA PHE A 234 7.33 -11.84 -1.38
C PHE A 234 5.94 -11.22 -1.18
N ILE A 235 4.97 -11.59 -2.02
CA ILE A 235 3.57 -11.13 -1.89
C ILE A 235 2.99 -11.58 -0.55
N ILE A 236 3.16 -12.86 -0.19
CA ILE A 236 2.71 -13.39 1.11
C ILE A 236 3.36 -12.60 2.26
N SER A 237 4.67 -12.36 2.19
CA SER A 237 5.39 -11.58 3.20
C SER A 237 4.86 -10.15 3.32
N HIS A 238 4.56 -9.49 2.19
CA HIS A 238 3.96 -8.16 2.17
C HIS A 238 2.59 -8.12 2.87
N TYR A 239 1.70 -9.06 2.54
CA TYR A 239 0.39 -9.16 3.20
C TYR A 239 0.52 -9.43 4.70
N LEU A 240 1.42 -10.32 5.11
CA LEU A 240 1.69 -10.56 6.52
C LEU A 240 2.19 -9.31 7.21
N ASN A 241 3.13 -8.56 6.62
CA ASN A 241 3.61 -7.30 7.18
C ASN A 241 2.48 -6.30 7.40
N ALA A 242 1.60 -6.13 6.41
CA ALA A 242 0.47 -5.23 6.55
C ALA A 242 -0.50 -5.67 7.66
N MET A 243 -0.74 -6.98 7.83
CA MET A 243 -1.55 -7.49 8.95
C MET A 243 -0.92 -7.24 10.30
N ILE A 244 0.39 -7.41 10.41
CA ILE A 244 1.07 -7.24 11.69
C ILE A 244 1.13 -5.75 12.02
N LEU A 245 1.38 -4.88 11.03
CA LEU A 245 1.24 -3.43 11.20
C LEU A 245 -0.17 -3.02 11.62
N ALA A 246 -1.21 -3.70 11.12
CA ALA A 246 -2.58 -3.46 11.54
C ALA A 246 -2.75 -3.60 13.05
N THR A 247 -2.05 -4.53 13.69
CA THR A 247 -2.15 -4.75 15.13
C THR A 247 -1.72 -3.54 15.95
N LEU A 248 -0.82 -2.69 15.43
CA LEU A 248 -0.40 -1.44 16.08
C LEU A 248 -1.49 -0.37 16.07
N LEU A 249 -2.43 -0.45 15.13
CA LEU A 249 -3.57 0.45 15.06
C LEU A 249 -4.69 0.07 16.03
N PHE A 250 -4.59 -1.07 16.74
CA PHE A 250 -5.64 -1.53 17.66
C PHE A 250 -5.26 -1.37 19.12
N PRO A 251 -6.22 -0.96 19.98
CA PRO A 251 -7.64 -0.70 19.69
C PRO A 251 -7.97 0.77 19.31
N TYR A 252 -6.97 1.63 19.10
CA TYR A 252 -7.14 3.07 18.91
C TYR A 252 -6.59 3.55 17.57
N ILE A 253 -7.42 4.24 16.78
CA ILE A 253 -6.97 4.98 15.60
C ILE A 253 -6.64 6.42 15.98
N PHE A 254 -5.66 7.01 15.29
CA PHE A 254 -5.15 8.35 15.56
C PHE A 254 -4.71 8.51 17.03
N GLY A 255 -4.20 7.42 17.62
CA GLY A 255 -3.73 7.32 19.01
C GLY A 255 -4.80 7.46 20.09
N THR A 256 -6.05 7.80 19.75
CA THR A 256 -7.03 8.27 20.74
C THR A 256 -8.46 7.80 20.51
N ILE A 257 -8.88 7.53 19.26
CA ILE A 257 -10.26 7.15 18.96
C ILE A 257 -10.41 5.63 19.08
N ASN A 258 -11.19 5.16 20.05
CA ASN A 258 -11.45 3.74 20.23
C ASN A 258 -12.31 3.20 19.07
N ILE A 259 -11.73 2.33 18.26
CA ILE A 259 -12.37 1.88 17.03
C ILE A 259 -13.56 0.95 17.31
N ASN A 260 -13.56 0.24 18.45
CA ASN A 260 -14.71 -0.60 18.84
C ASN A 260 -15.99 0.23 19.07
N SER A 261 -15.87 1.51 19.39
CA SER A 261 -17.03 2.41 19.54
C SER A 261 -17.62 2.89 18.20
N LEU A 262 -16.91 2.67 17.10
CA LEU A 262 -17.22 3.20 15.77
C LEU A 262 -17.77 2.15 14.80
N LEU A 263 -17.60 0.86 15.14
CA LEU A 263 -18.06 -0.26 14.33
C LEU A 263 -19.57 -0.24 14.11
N SER A 264 -20.00 -0.61 12.90
CA SER A 264 -21.42 -0.88 12.66
C SER A 264 -21.89 -2.03 13.58
N GLN A 265 -23.04 -1.84 14.23
CA GLN A 265 -23.56 -2.82 15.20
C GLN A 265 -24.30 -3.99 14.54
N SER A 266 -24.50 -3.96 13.21
CA SER A 266 -25.22 -5.01 12.48
C SER A 266 -24.30 -6.16 12.07
N LEU A 267 -24.35 -7.26 12.81
CA LEU A 267 -23.62 -8.51 12.53
C LEU A 267 -23.77 -9.03 11.08
N PRO A 268 -24.95 -9.00 10.44
CA PRO A 268 -25.10 -9.45 9.05
C PRO A 268 -24.28 -8.62 8.06
N LEU A 269 -24.23 -7.30 8.25
CA LEU A 269 -23.44 -6.40 7.40
C LEU A 269 -21.95 -6.70 7.53
N LEU A 270 -21.46 -6.86 8.77
CA LEU A 270 -20.06 -7.23 9.04
C LEU A 270 -19.66 -8.54 8.35
N SER A 271 -20.56 -9.54 8.35
CA SER A 271 -20.32 -10.82 7.68
C SER A 271 -20.34 -10.75 6.14
N ALA A 272 -21.21 -9.91 5.57
CA ALA A 272 -21.29 -9.72 4.13
C ALA A 272 -20.03 -9.01 3.61
N GLU A 273 -19.61 -7.94 4.28
CA GLU A 273 -18.40 -7.18 3.96
C GLU A 273 -17.12 -8.04 4.08
N PHE A 274 -17.10 -8.96 5.04
CA PHE A 274 -16.06 -9.97 5.14
C PHE A 274 -15.96 -10.85 3.89
N ILE A 275 -17.08 -11.40 3.43
CA ILE A 275 -17.12 -12.26 2.24
C ILE A 275 -16.66 -11.48 1.00
N VAL A 276 -17.16 -10.24 0.84
CA VAL A 276 -16.79 -9.37 -0.29
C VAL A 276 -15.28 -9.07 -0.29
N SER A 277 -14.69 -8.81 0.87
CA SER A 277 -13.24 -8.55 1.01
C SER A 277 -12.38 -9.74 0.61
N ILE A 278 -12.78 -10.96 0.99
CA ILE A 278 -12.11 -12.19 0.56
C ILE A 278 -12.20 -12.33 -0.96
N ILE A 279 -13.39 -12.17 -1.52
CA ILE A 279 -13.62 -12.30 -2.96
C ILE A 279 -12.73 -11.31 -3.71
N ILE A 280 -12.70 -10.04 -3.30
CA ILE A 280 -11.84 -9.02 -3.94
C ILE A 280 -10.37 -9.38 -3.81
N THR A 281 -9.90 -9.79 -2.63
CA THR A 281 -8.50 -10.16 -2.42
C THR A 281 -8.10 -11.34 -3.31
N ILE A 282 -8.95 -12.38 -3.39
CA ILE A 282 -8.73 -13.54 -4.27
C ILE A 282 -8.76 -13.13 -5.74
N VAL A 283 -9.71 -12.29 -6.14
CA VAL A 283 -9.82 -11.78 -7.51
C VAL A 283 -8.57 -11.00 -7.89
N VAL A 284 -8.10 -10.08 -7.04
CA VAL A 284 -6.90 -9.28 -7.30
C VAL A 284 -5.64 -10.15 -7.36
N ILE A 285 -5.45 -11.08 -6.41
CA ILE A 285 -4.33 -12.04 -6.45
C ILE A 285 -4.42 -12.91 -7.70
N GLY A 286 -5.63 -13.34 -8.07
CA GLY A 286 -5.90 -14.12 -9.27
C GLY A 286 -5.52 -13.36 -10.54
N ILE A 287 -6.01 -12.15 -10.72
CA ILE A 287 -5.68 -11.29 -11.87
C ILE A 287 -4.17 -11.07 -11.94
N TYR A 288 -3.54 -10.69 -10.81
CA TYR A 288 -2.09 -10.49 -10.75
C TYR A 288 -1.30 -11.76 -11.14
N TYR A 289 -1.74 -12.93 -10.67
CA TYR A 289 -1.12 -14.20 -11.03
C TYR A 289 -1.27 -14.51 -12.53
N PHE A 290 -2.46 -14.31 -13.10
CA PHE A 290 -2.72 -14.52 -14.52
C PHE A 290 -1.87 -13.59 -15.39
N GLU A 291 -1.80 -12.30 -15.04
CA GLU A 291 -1.02 -11.27 -15.72
C GLU A 291 0.49 -11.52 -15.65
N ILE A 292 1.00 -12.00 -14.52
CA ILE A 292 2.41 -12.42 -14.43
C ILE A 292 2.67 -13.67 -15.27
N LYS A 293 1.75 -14.63 -15.26
CA LYS A 293 1.91 -15.88 -15.98
C LYS A 293 1.91 -15.65 -17.50
N THR A 294 1.06 -14.77 -18.01
CA THR A 294 1.02 -14.41 -19.44
C THR A 294 2.29 -13.71 -19.93
N ILE A 295 3.05 -13.08 -19.03
CA ILE A 295 4.28 -12.35 -19.39
C ILE A 295 5.55 -13.20 -19.20
N LEU A 296 5.45 -14.29 -18.43
CA LEU A 296 6.55 -15.24 -18.21
C LEU A 296 6.46 -16.48 -19.12
N GLY A 297 5.30 -16.76 -19.71
CA GLY A 297 5.10 -17.84 -20.69
C GLY A 297 5.44 -17.38 -22.10
#